data_AF-A0A9D6QGY7-F1
#
_entry.id   AF-A0A9D6QGY7-F1
#
_cell.length_a   1.000
_cell.length_b   1.000
_cell.length_c   1.000
_cell.angle_alpha   90.00
_cell.angle_beta   90.00
_cell.angle_gamma   90.00
#
_symmetry.space_group_name_H-M   'P 1'
#
loop_
_entity.id
_entity.type
_entity.pdbx_description
1 polymer ?
#
loop_
_entity_poly.entity_id
_entity_poly.type
_entity_poly.pdbx_seq_one_letter_code
_entity_poly.pdbx_strand_id
1 'polypeptide(L)'
;MDYHLTISGLYYLLICADGNVNEKELLLGKKMVVAEGFDEAKFLTTLDQFKNQDKILLYKECVGGLKKLKRADQIRCVAWMCVIANSDGFMDKEEWVLIYRIYHDELDLSLDEIMKTQKQLNKILHGKEFLSFGVKVTK
;
A
#
# COMPACT_ATOMS: atom_id res chain seq x y z
N MET A 1 -13.47 4.20 8.04
CA MET A 1 -13.07 4.75 6.73
C MET A 1 -13.73 3.96 5.62
N ASP A 2 -14.01 4.60 4.49
CA ASP A 2 -14.36 3.92 3.23
C ASP A 2 -13.10 3.42 2.51
N TYR A 3 -13.27 2.79 1.35
CA TYR A 3 -12.16 2.23 0.56
C TYR A 3 -11.07 3.28 0.25
N HIS A 4 -11.46 4.45 -0.25
CA HIS A 4 -10.53 5.48 -0.72
C HIS A 4 -9.75 6.11 0.44
N LEU A 5 -10.43 6.41 1.56
CA LEU A 5 -9.77 6.92 2.75
C LEU A 5 -8.83 5.87 3.36
N THR A 6 -9.24 4.60 3.35
CA THR A 6 -8.43 3.50 3.89
C THR A 6 -7.12 3.36 3.11
N ILE A 7 -7.18 3.23 1.77
CA ILE A 7 -5.96 3.06 0.97
C ILE A 7 -5.08 4.31 0.99
N SER A 8 -5.67 5.50 1.05
CA SER A 8 -4.92 6.76 1.18
C SER A 8 -4.19 6.86 2.52
N GLY A 9 -4.84 6.41 3.60
CA GLY A 9 -4.25 6.38 4.94
C GLY A 9 -3.11 5.36 5.04
N LEU A 10 -3.29 4.17 4.44
CA LEU A 10 -2.24 3.16 4.35
C LEU A 10 -1.05 3.65 3.53
N TYR A 11 -1.29 4.28 2.39
CA TYR A 11 -0.26 4.94 1.58
C TYR A 11 0.51 5.95 2.43
N TYR A 12 -0.20 6.83 3.14
CA TYR A 12 0.43 7.86 3.98
C TYR A 12 1.27 7.26 5.12
N LEU A 13 0.75 6.24 5.81
CA LEU A 13 1.47 5.55 6.88
C LEU A 13 2.75 4.88 6.38
N LEU A 14 2.73 4.35 5.16
CA LEU A 14 3.85 3.67 4.53
C LEU A 14 4.98 4.65 4.18
N ILE A 15 4.69 5.71 3.42
CA ILE A 15 5.69 6.72 3.03
C ILE A 15 6.21 7.55 4.21
N CYS A 16 5.56 7.46 5.37
CA CYS A 16 5.96 8.12 6.61
C CYS A 16 6.60 7.16 7.61
N ALA A 17 6.82 5.90 7.24
CA ALA A 17 7.38 4.87 8.12
C ALA A 17 8.88 5.07 8.36
N ASP A 18 9.62 5.44 7.31
CA ASP A 18 11.06 5.71 7.36
C ASP A 18 11.41 7.17 7.72
N GLY A 19 10.42 8.05 7.69
CA GLY A 19 10.53 9.48 8.02
C GLY A 19 10.87 10.40 6.86
N ASN A 20 11.04 9.90 5.62
CA ASN A 20 11.41 10.70 4.46
C ASN A 20 10.47 10.45 3.26
N VAL A 21 9.53 11.36 3.02
CA VAL A 21 8.72 11.30 1.79
C VAL A 21 9.55 11.77 0.61
N ASN A 22 9.78 10.90 -0.38
CA ASN A 22 10.53 11.23 -1.58
C ASN A 22 9.60 11.49 -2.81
N GLU A 23 10.12 12.15 -3.84
CA GLU A 23 9.32 12.50 -5.04
C GLU A 23 8.81 11.26 -5.80
N LYS A 24 9.51 10.12 -5.73
CA LYS A 24 9.09 8.89 -6.41
C LYS A 24 7.87 8.27 -5.73
N GLU A 25 7.83 8.27 -4.40
CA GLU A 25 6.69 7.80 -3.61
C GLU A 25 5.44 8.64 -3.88
N LEU A 26 5.61 9.97 -4.01
CA LEU A 26 4.53 10.86 -4.43
C LEU A 26 4.05 10.55 -5.85
N LEU A 27 4.98 10.31 -6.78
CA LEU A 27 4.63 9.93 -8.15
C LEU A 27 3.86 8.59 -8.18
N LEU A 28 4.23 7.64 -7.34
CA LEU A 28 3.51 6.36 -7.22
C LEU A 28 2.14 6.50 -6.58
N GLY A 29 2.01 7.38 -5.58
CA GLY A 29 0.70 7.76 -5.03
C GLY A 29 -0.24 8.27 -6.11
N LYS A 30 0.25 9.13 -7.01
CA LYS A 30 -0.53 9.62 -8.16
C LYS A 30 -0.91 8.50 -9.13
N LYS A 31 0.00 7.57 -9.42
CA LYS A 31 -0.31 6.43 -10.29
C LYS A 31 -1.34 5.49 -9.65
N MET A 32 -1.28 5.29 -8.33
CA MET A 32 -2.29 4.55 -7.57
C MET A 32 -3.65 5.23 -7.69
N VAL A 33 -3.72 6.55 -7.46
CA VAL A 33 -4.95 7.35 -7.63
C VAL A 33 -5.56 7.14 -9.01
N VAL A 34 -4.75 7.23 -10.07
CA VAL A 34 -5.23 7.01 -11.44
C VAL A 34 -5.71 5.58 -11.66
N ALA A 35 -4.97 4.58 -11.18
CA ALA A 35 -5.29 3.17 -11.35
C ALA A 35 -6.56 2.75 -10.60
N GLU A 36 -6.87 3.40 -9.48
CA GLU A 36 -8.07 3.15 -8.69
C GLU A 36 -9.25 4.07 -9.04
N GLY A 37 -9.06 5.03 -9.96
CA GLY A 37 -10.12 5.97 -10.36
C GLY A 37 -10.46 7.00 -9.28
N PHE A 38 -9.47 7.40 -8.46
CA PHE A 38 -9.63 8.44 -7.45
C PHE A 38 -9.57 9.84 -8.05
N ASP A 39 -10.19 10.76 -7.34
CA ASP A 39 -10.00 12.20 -7.56
C ASP A 39 -8.67 12.62 -6.91
N GLU A 40 -7.71 13.07 -7.74
CA GLU A 40 -6.37 13.46 -7.27
C GLU A 40 -6.42 14.63 -6.28
N ALA A 41 -7.33 15.60 -6.47
CA ALA A 41 -7.44 16.75 -5.58
C ALA A 41 -7.96 16.34 -4.19
N LYS A 42 -8.94 15.42 -4.13
CA LYS A 42 -9.40 14.84 -2.87
C LYS A 42 -8.31 14.05 -2.19
N PHE A 43 -7.57 13.23 -2.94
CA PHE A 43 -6.44 12.46 -2.41
C PHE A 43 -5.40 13.38 -1.75
N LEU A 44 -4.93 14.42 -2.45
CA LEU A 44 -3.95 15.36 -1.90
C LEU A 44 -4.46 16.09 -0.65
N THR A 45 -5.74 16.48 -0.65
CA THR A 45 -6.40 17.10 0.51
C THR A 45 -6.42 16.15 1.70
N THR A 46 -6.75 14.88 1.47
CA THR A 46 -6.74 13.84 2.50
C THR A 46 -5.34 13.59 3.05
N LEU A 47 -4.29 13.56 2.21
CA LEU A 47 -2.91 13.43 2.69
C LEU A 47 -2.51 14.61 3.59
N ASP A 48 -2.92 15.83 3.26
CA ASP A 48 -2.63 17.00 4.08
C ASP A 48 -3.33 16.94 5.45
N GLN A 49 -4.54 16.38 5.50
CA GLN A 49 -5.23 16.12 6.77
C GLN A 49 -4.47 15.11 7.64
N PHE A 50 -3.93 14.05 7.03
CA PHE A 50 -3.17 13.03 7.76
C PHE A 50 -1.85 13.54 8.35
N LYS A 51 -1.26 14.61 7.82
CA LYS A 51 -0.05 15.25 8.40
C LYS A 51 -0.23 15.68 9.84
N ASN A 52 -1.43 16.11 10.20
CA ASN A 52 -1.75 16.63 11.53
C ASN A 52 -2.38 15.58 12.45
N GLN A 53 -2.54 14.33 11.98
CA GLN A 53 -3.13 13.25 12.75
C GLN A 53 -2.06 12.44 13.50
N ASP A 54 -2.47 11.92 14.66
CA ASP A 54 -1.67 10.92 15.38
C ASP A 54 -1.57 9.63 14.55
N LYS A 55 -0.33 9.20 14.26
CA LYS A 55 -0.07 8.03 13.41
C LYS A 55 -0.64 6.73 13.99
N ILE A 56 -0.71 6.60 15.32
CA ILE A 56 -1.26 5.41 15.98
C ILE A 56 -2.78 5.37 15.80
N LEU A 57 -3.45 6.52 15.93
CA LEU A 57 -4.88 6.64 15.69
C LEU A 57 -5.19 6.38 14.21
N LEU A 58 -4.46 6.99 13.28
CA LEU A 58 -4.62 6.78 11.85
C LEU A 58 -4.46 5.29 11.48
N TYR A 59 -3.45 4.62 12.04
CA TYR A 59 -3.28 3.17 11.85
C TYR A 59 -4.52 2.38 12.31
N LYS A 60 -5.04 2.66 13.51
CA LYS A 60 -6.26 1.99 14.01
C LYS A 60 -7.47 2.24 13.11
N GLU A 61 -7.62 3.45 12.60
CA GLU A 61 -8.70 3.80 11.69
C GLU A 61 -8.57 3.10 10.33
N CYS A 62 -7.35 2.99 9.80
CA CYS A 62 -7.07 2.25 8.57
C CYS A 62 -7.36 0.76 8.74
N VAL A 63 -6.91 0.13 9.82
CA VAL A 63 -7.22 -1.28 10.13
C VAL A 63 -8.73 -1.47 10.29
N GLY A 64 -9.41 -0.57 11.01
CA GLY A 64 -10.86 -0.59 11.14
C GLY A 64 -11.60 -0.38 9.83
N GLY A 65 -11.03 0.39 8.90
CA GLY A 65 -11.48 0.52 7.51
C GLY A 65 -11.32 -0.78 6.73
N LEU A 66 -10.11 -1.34 6.71
CA LEU A 66 -9.77 -2.61 6.05
C LEU A 66 -10.71 -3.74 6.48
N LYS A 67 -10.96 -3.91 7.78
CA LYS A 67 -11.83 -4.97 8.30
C LYS A 67 -13.29 -4.87 7.83
N LYS A 68 -13.73 -3.69 7.36
CA LYS A 68 -15.08 -3.48 6.80
C LYS A 68 -15.16 -3.69 5.30
N LEU A 69 -14.02 -3.72 4.61
CA LEU A 69 -13.95 -3.93 3.17
C LEU A 69 -14.20 -5.40 2.82
N LYS A 70 -14.56 -5.65 1.56
CA LYS A 70 -14.62 -7.02 1.03
C LYS A 70 -13.19 -7.56 0.93
N ARG A 71 -13.05 -8.89 1.01
CA ARG A 71 -11.77 -9.60 0.92
C ARG A 71 -10.92 -9.14 -0.27
N ALA A 72 -11.52 -8.98 -1.45
CA ALA A 72 -10.82 -8.52 -2.66
C ALA A 72 -10.21 -7.11 -2.49
N ASP A 73 -10.94 -6.20 -1.86
CA ASP A 73 -10.49 -4.83 -1.63
C ASP A 73 -9.41 -4.78 -0.53
N GLN A 74 -9.52 -5.63 0.50
CA GLN A 74 -8.47 -5.80 1.51
C GLN A 74 -7.15 -6.24 0.87
N ILE A 75 -7.19 -7.29 0.04
CA ILE A 75 -6.03 -7.81 -0.70
C ILE A 75 -5.46 -6.72 -1.60
N ARG A 76 -6.33 -5.98 -2.32
CA ARG A 76 -5.91 -4.90 -3.22
C ARG A 76 -5.20 -3.76 -2.48
N CYS A 77 -5.71 -3.34 -1.31
CA CYS A 77 -5.04 -2.35 -0.46
C CYS A 77 -3.64 -2.81 -0.02
N VAL A 78 -3.53 -4.03 0.51
CA VAL A 78 -2.23 -4.57 0.96
C VAL A 78 -1.27 -4.76 -0.22
N ALA A 79 -1.77 -5.21 -1.37
CA ALA A 79 -0.96 -5.34 -2.58
C ALA A 79 -0.40 -3.99 -3.05
N TRP A 80 -1.17 -2.91 -2.94
CA TRP A 80 -0.67 -1.55 -3.18
C TRP A 80 0.47 -1.17 -2.24
N MET A 81 0.33 -1.46 -0.94
CA MET A 81 1.42 -1.21 0.01
C MET A 81 2.70 -1.94 -0.43
N CYS A 82 2.60 -3.20 -0.86
CA CYS A 82 3.75 -3.93 -1.39
C CYS A 82 4.33 -3.31 -2.68
N VAL A 83 3.51 -2.75 -3.55
CA VAL A 83 4.00 -2.08 -4.78
C VAL A 83 4.78 -0.81 -4.42
N ILE A 84 4.24 0.01 -3.52
CA ILE A 84 4.84 1.29 -3.12
C ILE A 84 6.16 1.06 -2.39
N ALA A 85 6.16 0.19 -1.38
CA ALA A 85 7.35 -0.11 -0.59
C ALA A 85 8.47 -0.78 -1.39
N ASN A 86 8.16 -1.52 -2.47
CA ASN A 86 9.19 -2.10 -3.33
C ASN A 86 9.72 -1.14 -4.41
N SER A 87 9.22 0.09 -4.46
CA SER A 87 9.47 0.97 -5.61
C SER A 87 10.89 1.49 -5.72
N ASP A 88 11.59 1.62 -4.59
CA ASP A 88 13.00 1.99 -4.54
C ASP A 88 13.96 0.78 -4.62
N GLY A 89 13.42 -0.40 -4.98
CA GLY A 89 14.18 -1.60 -5.35
C GLY A 89 14.24 -2.65 -4.25
N PHE A 90 14.38 -2.21 -2.99
CA PHE A 90 14.29 -3.10 -1.84
C PHE A 90 13.41 -2.45 -0.76
N MET A 91 12.44 -3.22 -0.27
CA MET A 91 11.55 -2.79 0.80
C MET A 91 12.31 -2.61 2.11
N ASP A 92 12.08 -1.48 2.76
CA ASP A 92 12.68 -1.21 4.06
C ASP A 92 12.06 -2.11 5.15
N LYS A 93 12.81 -2.36 6.23
CA LYS A 93 12.38 -3.27 7.29
C LYS A 93 11.11 -2.77 7.98
N GLU A 94 11.00 -1.47 8.21
CA GLU A 94 9.88 -0.83 8.90
C GLU A 94 8.59 -0.95 8.05
N GLU A 95 8.71 -0.78 6.73
CA GLU A 95 7.62 -0.99 5.78
C GLU A 95 7.18 -2.46 5.76
N TRP A 96 8.14 -3.40 5.76
CA TRP A 96 7.85 -4.82 5.77
C TRP A 96 7.10 -5.23 7.05
N VAL A 97 7.54 -4.74 8.21
CA VAL A 97 6.87 -5.00 9.50
C VAL A 97 5.46 -4.45 9.50
N LEU A 98 5.24 -3.24 8.96
CA LEU A 98 3.90 -2.64 8.85
C LEU A 98 2.99 -3.50 7.97
N ILE A 99 3.45 -3.89 6.78
CA ILE A 99 2.70 -4.73 5.85
C ILE A 99 2.38 -6.08 6.48
N TYR A 100 3.39 -6.74 7.07
CA TYR A 100 3.25 -8.03 7.73
C TYR A 100 2.16 -8.01 8.80
N ARG A 101 2.22 -7.02 9.69
CA ARG A 101 1.23 -6.86 10.75
C ARG A 101 -0.19 -6.72 10.20
N ILE A 102 -0.37 -5.96 9.13
CA ILE A 102 -1.70 -5.74 8.54
C ILE A 102 -2.24 -7.02 7.91
N TYR A 103 -1.45 -7.69 7.06
CA TYR A 103 -1.99 -8.81 6.29
C TYR A 103 -2.06 -10.10 7.12
N HIS A 104 -1.08 -10.33 7.99
CA HIS A 104 -0.99 -11.56 8.78
C HIS A 104 -1.76 -11.43 10.09
N ASP A 105 -1.41 -10.44 10.92
CA ASP A 105 -1.96 -10.35 12.28
C ASP A 105 -3.39 -9.77 12.30
N GLU A 106 -3.68 -8.78 11.46
CA GLU A 106 -4.95 -8.05 11.52
C GLU A 106 -6.04 -8.62 10.61
N LEU A 107 -5.68 -9.24 9.48
CA LEU A 107 -6.63 -9.62 8.42
C LEU A 107 -6.60 -11.09 8.00
N ASP A 108 -5.57 -11.85 8.39
CA ASP A 108 -5.37 -13.24 7.99
C ASP A 108 -5.53 -13.44 6.47
N LEU A 109 -4.80 -12.63 5.68
CA LEU A 109 -4.78 -12.68 4.22
C LEU A 109 -3.74 -13.69 3.73
N SER A 110 -4.03 -14.33 2.60
CA SER A 110 -3.05 -15.17 1.92
C SER A 110 -1.98 -14.32 1.24
N LEU A 111 -0.72 -14.62 1.54
CA LEU A 111 0.43 -13.99 0.86
C LEU A 111 0.39 -14.24 -0.65
N ASP A 112 -0.04 -15.43 -1.09
CA ASP A 112 -0.13 -15.76 -2.52
C ASP A 112 -1.15 -14.87 -3.25
N GLU A 113 -2.28 -14.56 -2.62
CA GLU A 113 -3.31 -13.68 -3.18
C GLU A 113 -2.80 -12.24 -3.29
N ILE A 114 -2.06 -11.78 -2.27
CA ILE A 114 -1.41 -10.47 -2.26
C ILE A 114 -0.37 -10.39 -3.37
N MET A 115 0.53 -11.37 -3.50
CA MET A 115 1.56 -11.40 -4.53
C MET A 115 0.96 -11.47 -5.94
N LYS A 116 -0.12 -12.22 -6.12
CA LYS A 116 -0.84 -12.27 -7.40
C LYS A 116 -1.42 -10.90 -7.76
N THR A 117 -2.04 -10.23 -6.81
CA THR A 117 -2.63 -8.89 -7.00
C THR A 117 -1.54 -7.84 -7.22
N GLN A 118 -0.44 -7.90 -6.47
CA GLN A 118 0.72 -7.03 -6.65
C GLN A 118 1.27 -7.12 -8.08
N LYS A 119 1.39 -8.33 -8.64
CA LYS A 119 1.80 -8.53 -10.04
C LYS A 119 0.83 -7.89 -11.02
N GLN A 120 -0.49 -7.96 -10.76
CA GLN A 120 -1.49 -7.29 -11.59
C GLN A 120 -1.37 -5.77 -11.52
N LEU A 121 -1.17 -5.20 -10.33
CA LEU A 121 -0.96 -3.76 -10.14
C LEU A 121 0.30 -3.28 -10.86
N ASN A 122 1.41 -4.01 -10.75
CA ASN A 122 2.63 -3.69 -11.48
C ASN A 122 2.45 -3.72 -13.00
N LYS A 123 1.62 -4.63 -13.53
CA LYS A 123 1.26 -4.62 -14.96
C LYS A 123 0.52 -3.34 -15.35
N ILE A 124 -0.42 -2.89 -14.51
CA ILE A 124 -1.17 -1.64 -14.73
C ILE A 124 -0.22 -0.44 -14.75
N LEU A 125 0.74 -0.40 -13.83
CA LEU A 125 1.68 0.72 -13.67
C LEU A 125 2.76 0.81 -14.76
N HIS A 126 3.25 -0.33 -15.23
CA HIS A 126 4.45 -0.39 -16.07
C HIS A 126 4.21 -0.98 -17.46
N GLY A 127 3.01 -1.50 -17.73
CA GLY A 127 2.67 -2.15 -19.01
C GLY A 127 3.46 -3.44 -19.29
N LYS A 128 4.21 -3.97 -18.32
CA LYS A 128 5.04 -5.18 -18.43
C LYS A 128 4.95 -6.04 -17.17
N GLU A 129 5.08 -7.35 -17.31
CA GLU A 129 5.27 -8.26 -16.16
C GLU A 129 6.60 -7.96 -15.49
N PHE A 130 6.56 -7.42 -14.27
CA PHE A 130 7.74 -7.35 -13.42
C PHE A 130 8.09 -8.76 -12.95
N LEU A 131 9.27 -9.24 -13.31
CA LEU A 131 9.84 -10.47 -12.78
C LEU A 131 10.06 -10.26 -11.28
N SER A 132 9.29 -10.98 -10.45
CA SER A 132 9.57 -11.08 -9.03
C SER A 132 11.01 -11.55 -8.86
N PHE A 133 11.84 -10.80 -8.13
CA PHE A 133 13.16 -11.25 -7.68
C PHE A 133 12.95 -12.37 -6.66
N GLY A 134 12.63 -13.56 -7.15
CA GLY A 134 12.75 -14.79 -6.39
C GLY A 134 14.22 -15.18 -6.36
N VAL A 135 14.82 -15.20 -5.18
CA VAL A 135 16.10 -15.87 -4.95
C VAL A 135 15.95 -17.28 -5.49
N LYS A 136 16.68 -17.63 -6.56
CA LYS A 136 16.82 -19.02 -6.99
C LYS A 136 17.48 -19.77 -5.86
N VAL A 137 16.71 -20.53 -5.09
CA VAL A 137 17.25 -21.57 -4.23
C VAL A 137 17.70 -22.68 -5.17
N THR A 138 18.97 -22.65 -5.57
CA THR A 138 19.64 -23.81 -6.16
C THR A 138 19.60 -24.94 -5.15
N LYS A 139 18.91 -26.03 -5.51
CA LYS A 139 19.08 -27.35 -4.86
C LYS A 139 20.43 -27.93 -5.26
#